data_AF-A0A382LQU3-F1
#
_entry.id   AF-A0A382LQU3-F1
#
_cell.length_a   1.000
_cell.length_b   1.000
_cell.length_c   1.000
_cell.angle_alpha   90.00
_cell.angle_beta   90.00
_cell.angle_gamma   90.00
#
_symmetry.space_group_name_H-M   'P 1'
#
loop_
_entity.id
_entity.type
_entity.pdbx_description
1 polymer ?
#
loop_
_entity_poly.entity_id
_entity_poly.type
_entity_poly.pdbx_seq_one_letter_code
_entity_poly.pdbx_strand_id
1 'polypeptide(L)'
;MHVQGNATYIDDMPVPEEALHVAFALSDVAHGKINHIDIKRSKQAPGVHSVIVAQDIERLNIGPIRHDEPLLAKDEVVFYGQAIA
;
A
#
# COMPACT_ATOMS: atom_id res chain seq x y z
N MET A 1 -2.15 -32.94 7.07
CA MET A 1 -2.35 -31.50 7.39
C MET A 1 -2.69 -30.69 6.15
N HIS A 2 -1.84 -30.64 5.12
CA HIS A 2 -2.06 -29.78 3.93
C HIS A 2 -3.29 -30.13 3.08
N VAL A 3 -3.49 -31.39 2.67
CA VAL A 3 -4.60 -31.78 1.76
C VAL A 3 -5.99 -31.67 2.43
N GLN A 4 -6.03 -31.61 3.75
CA GLN A 4 -7.27 -31.50 4.53
C GLN A 4 -7.70 -30.06 4.79
N GLY A 5 -6.91 -29.05 4.38
CA GLY A 5 -7.20 -27.64 4.66
C GLY A 5 -6.94 -27.21 6.11
N ASN A 6 -6.25 -28.04 6.90
CA ASN A 6 -6.01 -27.79 8.33
C ASN A 6 -4.65 -27.12 8.61
N ALA A 7 -3.91 -26.75 7.58
CA ALA A 7 -2.66 -26.00 7.73
C ALA A 7 -2.99 -24.51 7.78
N THR A 8 -2.75 -23.86 8.92
CA THR A 8 -3.00 -22.44 9.12
C THR A 8 -1.91 -21.59 8.44
N TYR A 9 -2.33 -20.67 7.58
CA TYR A 9 -1.52 -19.59 7.01
C TYR A 9 -1.97 -18.25 7.60
N ILE A 10 -1.26 -17.16 7.27
CA ILE A 10 -1.46 -15.86 7.91
C ILE A 10 -2.90 -15.32 7.80
N ASP A 11 -3.57 -15.55 6.67
CA ASP A 11 -4.96 -15.10 6.44
C ASP A 11 -6.01 -16.05 7.04
N ASP A 12 -5.60 -17.24 7.48
CA ASP A 12 -6.49 -18.18 8.21
C ASP A 12 -6.53 -17.87 9.71
N MET A 13 -5.61 -17.04 10.20
CA MET A 13 -5.51 -16.68 11.61
C MET A 13 -6.68 -15.77 12.00
N PRO A 14 -7.32 -15.97 13.17
CA PRO A 14 -8.32 -15.03 13.65
C PRO A 14 -7.75 -13.62 13.80
N VAL A 15 -8.44 -12.64 13.23
CA VAL A 15 -8.07 -11.22 13.36
C VAL A 15 -8.74 -10.60 14.60
N PRO A 16 -8.10 -9.62 15.25
CA PRO A 16 -8.76 -8.80 16.27
C PRO A 16 -10.03 -8.11 15.73
N GLU A 17 -10.99 -7.82 16.61
CA GLU A 17 -12.27 -7.21 16.23
C GLU A 17 -12.11 -5.85 15.52
N GLU A 18 -11.11 -5.07 15.92
CA GLU A 18 -10.82 -3.74 15.36
C GLU A 18 -9.75 -3.76 14.25
N ALA A 19 -9.44 -4.93 13.69
CA ALA A 19 -8.46 -5.03 12.61
C ALA A 19 -8.92 -4.24 11.37
N LEU A 20 -8.00 -3.43 10.83
CA LEU A 20 -8.20 -2.74 9.57
C LEU A 20 -7.58 -3.52 8.41
N HIS A 21 -8.17 -3.36 7.23
CA HIS A 21 -7.61 -3.86 5.98
C HIS A 21 -6.90 -2.73 5.23
N VAL A 22 -5.81 -3.06 4.53
CA VAL A 22 -5.03 -2.13 3.73
C VAL A 22 -4.90 -2.66 2.31
N ALA A 23 -4.91 -1.75 1.34
CA ALA A 23 -4.66 -2.03 -0.07
C ALA A 23 -3.91 -0.85 -0.67
N PHE A 24 -3.07 -1.13 -1.66
CA PHE A 24 -2.33 -0.10 -2.38
C PHE A 24 -3.12 0.43 -3.58
N ALA A 25 -3.03 1.74 -3.81
CA ALA A 25 -3.28 2.33 -5.11
C ALA A 25 -2.00 2.25 -5.95
N LEU A 26 -2.08 1.59 -7.09
CA LEU A 26 -0.91 1.28 -7.93
C LEU A 26 -0.85 2.16 -9.17
N SER A 27 0.37 2.46 -9.62
CA SER A 27 0.62 3.12 -10.90
C SER A 27 0.10 2.31 -12.08
N ASP A 28 -0.60 2.99 -12.99
CA ASP A 28 -1.08 2.45 -14.27
C ASP A 28 -0.13 2.75 -15.44
N VAL A 29 1.00 3.41 -15.17
CA VAL A 29 2.05 3.70 -16.15
C VAL A 29 3.39 3.15 -15.71
N ALA A 30 4.24 2.84 -16.68
CA ALA A 30 5.57 2.30 -16.41
C ALA A 30 6.56 3.35 -15.89
N HIS A 31 6.44 4.60 -16.31
CA HIS A 31 7.30 5.70 -15.86
C HIS A 31 6.59 7.04 -16.09
N GLY A 32 6.57 7.92 -15.08
CA GLY A 32 6.02 9.27 -15.22
C GLY A 32 6.18 10.10 -13.96
N LYS A 33 6.05 11.43 -14.09
CA LYS A 33 6.05 12.35 -12.96
C LYS A 33 4.66 12.41 -12.31
N ILE A 34 4.63 12.40 -10.98
CA ILE A 34 3.41 12.59 -10.20
C ILE A 34 3.19 14.09 -10.04
N ASN A 35 2.28 14.65 -10.84
CA ASN A 35 1.95 16.08 -10.74
C ASN A 35 1.00 16.37 -9.57
N HIS A 36 0.08 15.46 -9.29
CA HIS A 36 -0.94 15.62 -8.26
C HIS A 36 -1.56 14.28 -7.86
N ILE A 37 -1.90 14.11 -6.58
CA ILE A 37 -2.69 12.99 -6.05
C ILE A 37 -3.93 13.59 -5.36
N ASP A 38 -5.13 13.29 -5.88
CA ASP A 38 -6.39 13.69 -5.23
C ASP A 38 -7.03 12.50 -4.51
N ILE A 39 -7.04 12.57 -3.18
CA ILE A 39 -7.57 11.53 -2.29
C ILE A 39 -8.97 11.86 -1.72
N LYS A 40 -9.60 12.96 -2.14
CA LYS A 40 -10.87 13.42 -1.56
C LYS A 40 -11.97 12.39 -1.65
N ARG A 41 -12.13 11.76 -2.82
CA ARG A 41 -13.16 10.74 -3.04
C ARG A 41 -12.88 9.48 -2.21
N SER A 42 -11.64 9.04 -2.15
CA SER A 42 -11.24 7.85 -1.38
C SER A 42 -11.49 8.05 0.12
N LYS A 43 -11.16 9.22 0.67
CA LYS A 43 -11.43 9.55 2.08
C LYS A 43 -12.92 9.58 2.45
N GLN A 44 -13.81 9.75 1.47
CA GLN A 44 -15.26 9.79 1.67
C GLN A 44 -15.94 8.46 1.37
N ALA A 45 -15.20 7.45 0.89
CA ALA A 45 -15.77 6.16 0.55
C ALA A 45 -16.22 5.42 1.83
N PRO A 46 -17.38 4.73 1.81
CA PRO A 46 -17.84 3.95 2.96
C PRO A 46 -16.80 2.94 3.42
N GLY A 47 -16.55 2.88 4.73
CA GLY A 47 -15.60 1.93 5.34
C GLY A 47 -14.13 2.33 5.26
N VAL A 48 -13.77 3.44 4.59
CA VAL A 48 -12.39 3.92 4.57
C VAL A 48 -12.06 4.60 5.89
N HIS A 49 -11.08 4.05 6.61
CA HIS A 49 -10.56 4.64 7.84
C HIS A 49 -9.54 5.76 7.55
N SER A 50 -8.61 5.52 6.62
CA SER A 50 -7.58 6.49 6.23
C SER A 50 -7.09 6.23 4.80
N VAL A 51 -6.48 7.25 4.20
CA VAL A 51 -5.75 7.17 2.94
C VAL A 51 -4.40 7.83 3.18
N ILE A 52 -3.32 7.10 2.93
CA ILE A 52 -1.94 7.50 3.24
C ILE A 52 -1.25 7.78 1.91
N VAL A 53 -0.50 8.87 1.83
CA VAL A 53 0.38 9.16 0.69
C VAL A 53 1.83 9.29 1.14
N ALA A 54 2.78 9.33 0.21
CA ALA A 54 4.20 9.42 0.51
C ALA A 54 4.56 10.59 1.48
N GLN A 55 3.81 11.70 1.44
CA GLN A 55 4.03 12.86 2.32
C GLN A 55 3.63 12.60 3.78
N ASP A 56 2.83 11.59 4.05
CA ASP A 56 2.37 11.25 5.41
C ASP A 56 3.39 10.35 6.15
N ILE A 57 4.44 9.88 5.48
CA ILE A 57 5.40 8.90 6.00
C ILE A 57 6.74 9.57 6.30
N GLU A 58 7.14 9.60 7.57
CA GLU A 58 8.43 10.18 7.99
C GLU A 58 9.64 9.42 7.41
N ARG A 59 9.60 8.09 7.44
CA ARG A 59 10.65 7.22 6.89
C ARG A 59 10.17 6.51 5.63
N LEU A 60 10.15 7.26 4.53
CA LEU A 60 9.61 6.79 3.26
C LEU A 60 10.45 5.69 2.60
N ASN A 61 11.78 5.78 2.68
CA ASN A 61 12.64 4.86 1.95
C ASN A 61 12.87 3.56 2.72
N ILE A 62 12.52 2.48 2.05
CA ILE A 62 12.72 1.10 2.41
C ILE A 62 13.82 0.50 1.52
N GLY A 63 14.22 -0.72 1.83
CA GLY A 63 15.20 -1.47 1.07
C GLY A 63 16.09 -2.30 2.00
N PRO A 64 16.37 -3.55 1.65
CA PRO A 64 16.95 -4.52 2.60
C PRO A 64 18.44 -4.28 2.87
N ILE A 65 19.15 -3.62 1.95
CA ILE A 65 20.59 -3.33 2.04
C ILE A 65 20.83 -1.83 2.14
N ARG A 66 20.11 -1.05 1.33
CA ARG A 66 20.13 0.41 1.31
C ARG A 66 18.70 0.90 1.37
N HIS A 67 18.46 1.98 2.09
CA HIS A 67 17.16 2.63 2.19
C HIS A 67 17.00 3.67 1.07
N ASP A 68 16.97 3.19 -0.17
CA ASP A 68 16.89 4.01 -1.38
C ASP A 68 15.65 3.72 -2.25
N GLU A 69 14.75 2.83 -1.81
CA GLU A 69 13.50 2.53 -2.49
C GLU A 69 12.32 3.14 -1.73
N PRO A 70 11.53 4.06 -2.31
CA PRO A 70 10.39 4.63 -1.60
C PRO A 70 9.26 3.60 -1.45
N LEU A 71 8.70 3.47 -0.24
CA LEU A 71 7.54 2.59 0.04
C LEU A 71 6.32 3.00 -0.80
N LEU A 72 6.08 4.31 -0.91
CA LEU A 72 5.07 4.92 -1.76
C LEU A 72 5.75 5.95 -2.68
N ALA A 73 5.39 5.96 -3.96
CA ALA A 73 5.93 6.88 -4.94
C ALA A 73 5.64 8.35 -4.55
N LYS A 74 6.67 9.19 -4.59
CA LYS A 74 6.59 10.59 -4.13
C LYS A 74 6.50 11.58 -5.29
N ASP A 75 7.52 11.58 -6.15
CA ASP A 75 7.68 12.58 -7.22
C ASP A 75 7.52 11.96 -8.61
N GLU A 76 7.85 10.68 -8.75
CA GLU A 76 7.73 9.91 -9.99
C GLU A 76 7.43 8.44 -9.69
N VAL A 77 6.84 7.78 -10.69
CA VAL A 77 6.74 6.33 -10.77
C VAL A 77 7.78 5.83 -11.76
N VAL A 78 8.41 4.69 -11.48
CA VAL A 78 9.50 4.11 -12.30
C VAL A 78 9.22 2.68 -12.75
N PHE A 79 8.07 2.12 -12.37
CA PHE A 79 7.55 0.87 -12.94
C PHE A 79 6.01 0.81 -12.87
N TYR A 80 5.43 -0.06 -13.72
CA TYR A 80 4.00 -0.32 -13.73
C TYR A 80 3.62 -1.09 -12.46
N GLY A 81 2.61 -0.62 -11.74
CA GLY A 81 2.21 -1.22 -10.48
C GLY A 81 2.98 -0.72 -9.26
N GLN A 82 3.78 0.35 -9.36
CA GLN A 82 4.40 0.95 -8.19
C GLN A 82 3.33 1.55 -7.26
N ALA A 83 3.45 1.33 -5.95
CA ALA A 83 2.50 1.86 -4.98
C ALA A 83 2.58 3.40 -4.88
N ILE A 84 1.43 4.07 -4.90
CA ILE A 84 1.27 5.54 -4.85
C ILE A 84 0.66 5.97 -3.51
N ALA A 85 -0.32 5.20 -3.02
CA ALA A 85 -1.05 5.44 -1.77
C ALA A 85 -1.43 4.10 -1.13
#